data_AF-A0A672RAJ8-F1
#
_entry.id   AF-A0A672RAJ8-F1
#
_cell.length_a   1.000
_cell.length_b   1.000
_cell.length_c   1.000
_cell.angle_alpha   90.00
_cell.angle_beta   90.00
_cell.angle_gamma   90.00
#
_symmetry.space_group_name_H-M   'P 1'
#
loop_
_entity.id
_entity.type
_entity.pdbx_description
1 polymer ?
#
loop_
_entity_poly.entity_id
_entity_poly.type
_entity_poly.pdbx_seq_one_letter_code
_entity_poly.pdbx_strand_id
1 'polypeptide(L)' 'MQNDAGEFVDLYVPRKCSASNRIIGAKDHASIHLFVYMRVYTRGRPIVDFADTDS' A
#
# COMPACT_ATOMS: atom_id res chain seq x y z
N MET A 1 -17.31 -2.67 3.60
CA MET A 1 -18.76 -2.74 3.52
C MET A 1 -19.30 -1.74 4.52
N GLN A 2 -20.21 -0.89 4.06
CA GLN A 2 -20.87 0.12 4.88
C GLN A 2 -22.33 -0.30 5.00
N ASN A 3 -22.92 -0.23 6.19
CA ASN A 3 -24.35 -0.50 6.36
C ASN A 3 -25.18 0.71 5.92
N ASP A 4 -26.51 0.55 5.86
CA ASP A 4 -27.44 1.64 5.49
C ASP A 4 -27.43 2.82 6.49
N ALA A 5 -26.89 2.62 7.69
CA ALA A 5 -26.69 3.65 8.72
C ALA A 5 -25.33 4.39 8.56
N GLY A 6 -24.52 4.03 7.56
CA GLY A 6 -23.24 4.69 7.28
C GLY A 6 -22.07 4.18 8.12
N GLU A 7 -22.24 3.13 8.91
CA GLU A 7 -21.17 2.55 9.73
C GLU A 7 -20.40 1.48 8.95
N PHE A 8 -19.08 1.43 9.17
CA PHE A 8 -18.21 0.41 8.57
C PHE A 8 -18.35 -0.91 9.31
N VAL A 9 -18.72 -1.95 8.58
CA VAL A 9 -18.96 -3.31 9.11
C VAL A 9 -17.77 -4.25 8.85
N ASP A 10 -16.74 -3.79 8.12
CA ASP A 10 -15.56 -4.60 7.83
C ASP A 10 -14.56 -4.61 8.99
N LEU A 11 -13.96 -5.78 9.26
CA LEU A 11 -12.89 -5.94 10.26
C LEU A 11 -11.59 -5.22 9.84
N TYR A 12 -11.27 -5.24 8.54
CA TYR A 12 -10.12 -4.55 7.95
C TYR A 12 -10.28 -4.47 6.43
N VAL A 13 -9.59 -3.51 5.81
CA VAL A 13 -9.48 -3.43 4.35
C VAL A 13 -8.10 -4.01 3.96
N PRO A 14 -8.05 -5.15 3.26
CA PRO A 14 -6.78 -5.76 2.84
C PRO A 14 -6.05 -4.91 1.79
N ARG A 15 -4.73 -5.05 1.75
CA ARG A 15 -3.89 -4.42 0.72
C ARG A 15 -4.07 -5.14 -0.63
N LYS A 16 -3.87 -4.39 -1.72
CA LYS A 16 -3.85 -4.94 -3.08
C LYS A 16 -2.40 -5.06 -3.56
N CYS A 17 -2.12 -6.11 -4.31
CA CYS A 17 -0.86 -6.24 -5.03
C CYS A 17 -0.88 -5.30 -6.24
N SER A 18 0.08 -4.37 -6.36
CA SER A 18 0.08 -3.39 -7.46
C SER A 18 0.33 -3.99 -8.83
N ALA A 19 1.07 -5.11 -8.91
CA ALA A 19 1.37 -5.76 -10.18
C ALA A 19 0.18 -6.54 -10.76
N SER A 20 -0.66 -7.13 -9.91
CA SER A 20 -1.74 -8.05 -10.33
C SER A 20 -3.15 -7.61 -9.94
N ASN A 21 -3.28 -6.51 -9.18
CA ASN A 21 -4.52 -6.05 -8.55
C ASN A 21 -5.23 -7.11 -7.69
N ARG A 22 -4.52 -8.17 -7.28
CA ARG A 22 -5.06 -9.23 -6.43
C ARG A 22 -5.09 -8.78 -4.97
N ILE A 23 -6.16 -9.14 -4.27
CA ILE A 23 -6.29 -8.93 -2.82
C ILE A 23 -5.33 -9.85 -2.07
N ILE A 24 -4.51 -9.27 -1.20
CA ILE A 24 -3.56 -10.01 -0.35
C ILE A 24 -4.31 -10.48 0.89
N GLY A 25 -4.41 -11.80 1.06
CA GLY A 25 -5.07 -12.41 2.22
C GLY A 25 -4.16 -12.47 3.44
N ALA A 26 -4.75 -12.53 4.65
CA ALA A 26 -4.00 -12.53 5.92
C ALA A 26 -3.03 -13.72 6.11
N LYS A 27 -3.26 -14.86 5.42
CA LYS A 27 -2.37 -16.04 5.45
C LYS A 27 -1.34 -16.07 4.31
N ASP A 28 -1.29 -15.04 3.47
CA ASP A 28 -0.32 -14.98 2.38
C ASP A 28 1.04 -14.47 2.89
N HIS A 29 1.89 -15.42 3.27
CA HIS A 29 3.25 -15.16 3.74
C HIS A 29 4.27 -14.97 2.62
N ALA A 30 3.88 -15.19 1.36
CA ALA A 30 4.75 -14.96 0.20
C ALA A 30 4.70 -13.49 -0.26
N SER A 31 3.62 -12.77 0.09
CA SER A 31 3.52 -11.34 -0.15
C SER A 31 4.49 -10.55 0.74
N ILE A 32 5.24 -9.63 0.13
CA ILE A 32 6.14 -8.71 0.83
C ILE A 32 5.80 -7.27 0.45
N HIS A 33 6.08 -6.35 1.37
CA HIS A 33 6.00 -4.92 1.09
C HIS A 33 7.42 -4.40 0.82
N LEU A 34 7.62 -3.74 -0.31
CA LEU A 34 8.90 -3.17 -0.70
C LEU A 34 8.82 -1.64 -0.69
N PHE A 35 9.73 -1.02 0.03
CA PHE A 35 9.94 0.43 -0.03
C PHE A 35 11.17 0.71 -0.89
N VAL A 36 10.96 1.36 -2.04
CA VAL A 36 12.06 1.78 -2.90
C VAL A 36 12.38 3.24 -2.63
N TYR A 37 13.62 3.49 -2.21
CA TYR A 37 14.13 4.82 -1.92
C TYR A 37 14.90 5.34 -3.12
N MET A 38 14.28 6.21 -3.91
CA MET A 38 15.01 6.98 -4.90
C MET A 38 15.43 8.30 -4.29
N ARG A 39 16.74 8.54 -4.16
CA ARG A 39 17.23 9.89 -3.86
C ARG A 39 17.05 10.76 -5.08
N VAL A 40 16.03 11.60 -5.05
CA VAL A 40 15.87 12.67 -6.03
C VAL A 40 16.63 13.89 -5.51
N TYR A 41 17.64 14.31 -6.27
CA TYR A 41 18.39 15.54 -5.99
C TYR A 41 17.78 16.69 -6.79
N THR A 42 16.94 17.51 -6.14
CA THR A 42 16.58 18.82 -6.69
C THR A 42 17.35 19.90 -5.95
N ARG A 43 18.14 20.70 -6.69
CA ARG A 43 18.94 21.83 -6.15
C ARG A 43 19.91 21.44 -5.01
N GLY A 44 20.48 20.23 -5.06
CA GLY A 44 21.50 19.78 -4.10
C GLY A 44 20.97 19.37 -2.73
N ARG A 45 19.65 19.33 -2.52
CA ARG A 45 19.04 18.76 -1.31
C ARG A 45 18.45 17.39 -1.64
N PRO A 46 18.78 16.34 -0.89
CA PRO A 46 18.11 15.06 -1.04
C PRO A 46 16.69 15.19 -0.49
N ILE A 47 15.68 15.00 -1.34
CA ILE A 47 14.32 14.77 -0.87
C ILE A 47 14.19 13.26 -0.68
N VAL A 48 13.69 12.85 0.50
CA VAL A 48 13.32 11.46 0.75
C VAL A 48 11.91 11.27 0.21
N ASP A 49 11.81 10.99 -1.08
CA ASP A 49 10.55 10.59 -1.69
C ASP A 49 10.36 9.10 -1.47
N PHE A 50 9.41 8.76 -0.61
CA PHE A 50 8.99 7.39 -0.34
C PHE A 50 7.96 7.02 -1.40
N ALA A 51 8.35 6.16 -2.35
CA ALA A 51 7.42 5.57 -3.28
C ALA A 51 7.03 4.19 -2.76
N ASP A 52 5.83 4.10 -2.18
CA ASP A 52 5.24 2.84 -1.79
C ASP A 52 4.75 2.15 -3.06
N THR A 53 5.36 1.03 -3.44
CA THR A 53 4.96 0.30 -4.65
C THR A 53 3.63 -0.43 -4.50
N ASP A 54 2.95 -0.30 -3.35
CA ASP A 54 1.75 -1.04 -2.99
C ASP A 54 0.52 -0.11 -3.02
N SER A 55 0.05 0.23 -4.23
CA SER A 55 -1.29 0.79 -4.51
C SER A 55 -2.17 -0.23 -5.23
#